data_AF-A0A967Z344-F1
#
_entry.id   AF-A0A967Z344-F1
#
_cell.length_a   1.000
_cell.length_b   1.000
_cell.length_c   1.000
_cell.angle_alpha   90.00
_cell.angle_beta   90.00
_cell.angle_gamma   90.00
#
_symmetry.space_group_name_H-M   'P 1'
#
loop_
_entity.id
_entity.type
_entity.pdbx_description
1 polymer ?
#
loop_
_entity_poly.entity_id
_entity_poly.type
_entity_poly.pdbx_seq_one_letter_code
_entity_poly.pdbx_strand_id
1 'polypeptide(L)'
;MKNNIILDGRLWPRIGLDYAPKINTDFQNNATNQGHLAIQLLLYDKLAFPTNDFGITAALVSWLGPELFLEALEQNTFSFLRMKSFLGYSGNGVGLSFFSMQPSPSAKRNEWWQQARFGNSDQSAELQLKHMCGSLASNDLQKILTKLLSATCELNFDDDYFKKEFQHECYADVAKNPKLSKFIFDHVGPEVNHLDLVNLPGVATNSVRVSALGRVTDPIGLVLRVAEANLEMLIASYLGNSDLFTAEGVDNLLENKLSRSGILSEGFCTLLELNDIPDIGLAVREGRMNLKRIWAIRKKKASSDFRRWLRELQPENVRELEKAFVNSLVEDSMISSLPAKVIRFCITTVAGLMNPIAGLATGTVDSFFVDKLFKGFAPKIFFDELRKLEIEG
;
A
#
# COMPACT_ATOMS: atom_id res chain seq x y z
N MET A 1 -19.22 5.22 0.91
CA MET A 1 -18.37 6.36 1.34
C MET A 1 -17.09 6.28 0.52
N LYS A 2 -16.54 7.41 0.06
CA LYS A 2 -15.54 7.45 -1.02
C LYS A 2 -14.11 7.37 -0.48
N ASN A 3 -13.29 6.48 -1.04
CA ASN A 3 -11.94 6.17 -0.54
C ASN A 3 -10.95 7.31 -0.79
N ASN A 4 -10.35 7.89 0.26
CA ASN A 4 -9.34 8.96 0.15
C ASN A 4 -8.00 8.61 0.81
N ILE A 5 -7.93 7.43 1.41
CA ILE A 5 -6.79 6.89 2.13
C ILE A 5 -6.31 5.65 1.40
N ILE A 6 -5.00 5.45 1.30
CA ILE A 6 -4.43 4.15 0.96
C ILE A 6 -3.65 3.59 2.15
N LEU A 7 -3.89 2.33 2.48
CA LEU A 7 -2.94 1.52 3.23
C LEU A 7 -1.92 0.94 2.26
N ASP A 8 -0.65 1.26 2.48
CA ASP A 8 0.41 0.81 1.60
C ASP A 8 1.30 -0.23 2.29
N GLY A 9 1.01 -1.50 2.03
CA GLY A 9 1.77 -2.65 2.51
C GLY A 9 3.16 -2.77 1.88
N ARG A 10 3.38 -2.18 0.68
CA ARG A 10 4.70 -2.09 0.07
C ARG A 10 5.59 -1.10 0.82
N LEU A 11 5.01 -0.04 1.38
CA LEU A 11 5.72 0.93 2.20
C LEU A 11 5.78 0.54 3.70
N TRP A 12 5.82 -0.76 3.97
CA TRP A 12 6.02 -1.35 5.30
C TRP A 12 7.40 -2.05 5.37
N PRO A 13 8.38 -1.52 6.12
CA PRO A 13 9.59 -2.25 6.48
C PRO A 13 9.21 -3.42 7.40
N ARG A 14 9.07 -4.62 6.82
CA ARG A 14 8.67 -5.83 7.55
C ARG A 14 9.84 -6.31 8.40
N ILE A 15 9.71 -6.21 9.71
CA ILE A 15 10.75 -6.59 10.66
C ILE A 15 10.32 -7.86 11.39
N GLY A 16 11.06 -8.94 11.16
CA GLY A 16 11.01 -10.17 11.93
C GLY A 16 11.88 -10.10 13.17
N LEU A 17 12.63 -11.17 13.45
CA LEU A 17 13.58 -11.23 14.56
C LEU A 17 15.02 -10.87 14.15
N ASP A 18 15.22 -10.57 12.87
CA ASP A 18 16.52 -10.20 12.30
C ASP A 18 16.96 -8.79 12.72
N TYR A 19 18.20 -8.45 12.37
CA TYR A 19 18.79 -7.14 12.65
C TYR A 19 18.06 -6.01 11.90
N ALA A 20 17.08 -5.41 12.58
CA ALA A 20 16.20 -4.37 12.03
C ALA A 20 16.92 -3.17 11.39
N PRO A 21 18.07 -2.68 11.90
CA PRO A 21 18.75 -1.54 11.29
C PRO A 21 19.15 -1.81 9.83
N LYS A 22 19.62 -3.02 9.52
CA LYS A 22 19.93 -3.39 8.13
C LYS A 22 18.68 -3.35 7.26
N ILE A 23 17.56 -3.94 7.71
CA ILE A 23 16.29 -3.94 6.97
C ILE A 23 15.81 -2.51 6.72
N ASN A 24 15.86 -1.65 7.74
CA ASN A 24 15.45 -0.25 7.63
C ASN A 24 16.37 0.54 6.69
N THR A 25 17.69 0.31 6.74
CA THR A 25 18.65 0.93 5.82
C THR A 25 18.43 0.45 4.38
N ASP A 26 18.25 -0.85 4.15
CA ASP A 26 17.98 -1.42 2.83
C ASP A 26 16.67 -0.86 2.27
N PHE A 27 15.62 -0.75 3.12
CA PHE A 27 14.35 -0.14 2.75
C PHE A 27 14.49 1.34 2.39
N GLN A 28 15.20 2.12 3.22
CA GLN A 28 15.48 3.55 2.99
C GLN A 28 16.27 3.78 1.69
N ASN A 29 17.21 2.89 1.37
CA ASN A 29 18.03 3.01 0.16
C ASN A 29 17.35 2.45 -1.10
N ASN A 30 16.16 1.84 -0.97
CA ASN A 30 15.44 1.28 -2.10
C ASN A 30 14.75 2.38 -2.94
N ALA A 31 15.39 2.76 -4.05
CA ALA A 31 14.88 3.76 -4.98
C ALA A 31 13.51 3.38 -5.59
N THR A 32 13.17 2.08 -5.66
CA THR A 32 11.85 1.64 -6.13
C THR A 32 10.76 2.03 -5.14
N ASN A 33 11.03 1.97 -3.82
CA ASN A 33 10.07 2.42 -2.81
C ASN A 33 9.88 3.94 -2.86
N GLN A 34 10.95 4.70 -3.17
CA GLN A 34 10.86 6.14 -3.37
C GLN A 34 9.98 6.50 -4.58
N GLY A 35 10.19 5.82 -5.71
CA GLY A 35 9.36 5.99 -6.90
C GLY A 35 7.89 5.62 -6.66
N HIS A 36 7.65 4.52 -5.94
CA HIS A 36 6.30 4.11 -5.55
C HIS A 36 5.62 5.17 -4.66
N LEU A 37 6.30 5.68 -3.64
CA LEU A 37 5.78 6.77 -2.80
C LEU A 37 5.40 8.01 -3.63
N ALA A 38 6.17 8.35 -4.66
CA ALA A 38 5.86 9.47 -5.55
C ALA A 38 4.49 9.30 -6.23
N ILE A 39 4.20 8.09 -6.73
CA ILE A 39 2.92 7.76 -7.36
C ILE A 39 1.79 7.89 -6.32
N GLN A 40 1.96 7.30 -5.14
CA GLN A 40 0.92 7.34 -4.12
C GLN A 40 0.63 8.76 -3.61
N LEU A 41 1.65 9.61 -3.53
CA LEU A 41 1.53 11.05 -3.23
C LEU A 41 0.76 11.82 -4.30
N LEU A 42 0.64 11.34 -5.53
CA LEU A 42 -0.18 11.99 -6.55
C LEU A 42 -1.63 11.51 -6.53
N LEU A 43 -1.85 10.24 -6.15
CA LEU A 43 -3.15 9.57 -6.21
C LEU A 43 -4.01 9.73 -4.95
N TYR A 44 -3.41 9.79 -3.76
CA TYR A 44 -4.16 9.71 -2.50
C TYR A 44 -4.04 10.96 -1.65
N ASP A 45 -5.13 11.39 -1.01
CA ASP A 45 -5.07 12.51 -0.05
C ASP A 45 -4.37 12.12 1.24
N LYS A 46 -4.47 10.84 1.63
CA LYS A 46 -3.83 10.33 2.84
C LYS A 46 -3.18 8.97 2.59
N LEU A 47 -2.00 8.80 3.18
CA LEU A 47 -1.16 7.61 3.11
C LEU A 47 -1.03 7.06 4.53
N ALA A 48 -1.45 5.82 4.71
CA ALA A 48 -1.31 5.11 5.96
C ALA A 48 -0.16 4.10 5.84
N PHE A 49 0.83 4.25 6.71
CA PHE A 49 2.02 3.42 6.75
C PHE A 49 1.93 2.46 7.94
N PRO A 50 1.84 1.15 7.71
CA PRO A 50 2.09 0.19 8.76
C PRO A 50 3.53 0.33 9.27
N THR A 51 3.72 0.13 10.58
CA THR A 51 5.06 0.10 11.14
C THR A 51 5.17 -0.78 12.36
N ASN A 52 6.37 -1.32 12.55
CA ASN A 52 6.72 -2.17 13.68
C ASN A 52 7.55 -1.42 14.71
N ASP A 53 8.46 -0.58 14.23
CA ASP A 53 9.47 0.11 15.03
C ASP A 53 9.66 1.58 14.65
N PHE A 54 8.87 2.10 13.70
CA PHE A 54 9.03 3.41 13.01
C PHE A 54 10.14 3.51 11.96
N GLY A 55 10.74 2.42 11.47
CA GLY A 55 11.77 2.47 10.44
C GLY A 55 11.37 3.24 9.17
N ILE A 56 10.09 3.19 8.79
CA ILE A 56 9.52 3.95 7.66
C ILE A 56 9.64 5.46 7.83
N THR A 57 9.59 5.99 9.06
CA THR A 57 9.64 7.44 9.30
C THR A 57 11.01 7.99 8.97
N ALA A 58 12.07 7.25 9.30
CA ALA A 58 13.44 7.60 8.92
C ALA A 58 13.62 7.61 7.40
N ALA A 59 13.06 6.63 6.70
CA ALA A 59 13.05 6.60 5.24
C ALA A 59 12.34 7.84 4.67
N LEU A 60 11.13 8.16 5.15
CA LEU A 60 10.36 9.32 4.69
C LEU A 60 11.08 10.65 4.96
N VAL A 61 11.69 10.83 6.13
CA VAL A 61 12.51 12.01 6.46
C VAL A 61 13.72 12.11 5.52
N SER A 62 14.39 10.99 5.24
CA SER A 62 15.52 10.95 4.31
C SER A 62 15.12 11.31 2.88
N TRP A 63 13.93 10.88 2.44
CA TRP A 63 13.48 11.05 1.06
C TRP A 63 12.89 12.44 0.78
N LEU A 64 12.15 13.00 1.74
CA LEU A 64 11.45 14.29 1.60
C LEU A 64 12.26 15.46 2.16
N GLY A 65 13.14 15.17 3.13
CA GLY A 65 13.67 16.16 4.06
C GLY A 65 12.73 16.41 5.24
N PRO A 66 13.25 16.92 6.37
CA PRO A 66 12.49 17.07 7.60
C PRO A 66 11.33 18.07 7.48
N GLU A 67 11.49 19.14 6.71
CA GLU A 67 10.47 20.17 6.53
C GLU A 67 9.22 19.63 5.83
N LEU A 68 9.40 18.93 4.70
CA LEU A 68 8.28 18.36 3.95
C LEU A 68 7.64 17.18 4.69
N PHE A 69 8.45 16.38 5.40
CA PHE A 69 7.90 15.34 6.27
C PHE A 69 7.00 15.92 7.37
N LEU A 70 7.45 17.00 8.02
CA LEU A 70 6.66 17.70 9.03
C LEU A 70 5.39 18.32 8.42
N GLU A 71 5.50 18.96 7.27
CA GLU A 71 4.33 19.49 6.53
C GLU A 71 3.31 18.39 6.23
N ALA A 72 3.79 17.20 5.81
CA ALA A 72 2.92 16.07 5.51
C ALA A 72 2.16 15.54 6.74
N LEU A 73 2.80 15.55 7.91
CA LEU A 73 2.15 15.23 9.19
C LEU A 73 1.11 16.30 9.57
N GLU A 74 1.46 17.58 9.44
CA GLU A 74 0.57 18.70 9.79
C GLU A 74 -0.66 18.77 8.90
N GLN A 75 -0.53 18.40 7.63
CA GLN A 75 -1.64 18.31 6.68
C GLN A 75 -2.41 16.99 6.75
N ASN A 76 -2.10 16.11 7.72
CA ASN A 76 -2.71 14.78 7.87
C ASN A 76 -2.59 13.94 6.57
N THR A 77 -1.56 14.21 5.76
CA THR A 77 -1.25 13.41 4.58
C THR A 77 -0.64 12.07 4.99
N PHE A 78 0.16 12.04 6.06
CA PHE A 78 0.74 10.81 6.58
C PHE A 78 0.08 10.38 7.89
N SER A 79 -0.19 9.09 8.02
CA SER A 79 -0.56 8.45 9.28
C SER A 79 0.17 7.12 9.44
N PHE A 80 0.37 6.71 10.69
CA PHE A 80 1.15 5.51 11.01
C PHE A 80 0.30 4.55 11.82
N LEU A 81 0.37 3.28 11.47
CA LEU A 81 -0.35 2.19 12.12
C LEU A 81 0.68 1.27 12.75
N ARG A 82 0.88 1.44 14.06
CA ARG A 82 1.92 0.73 14.77
C ARG A 82 1.41 -0.60 15.29
N MET A 83 2.13 -1.68 14.98
CA MET A 83 1.89 -3.00 15.53
C MET A 83 3.12 -3.50 16.28
N LYS A 84 2.99 -3.63 17.61
CA LYS A 84 4.06 -4.12 18.49
C LYS A 84 4.29 -5.63 18.36
N SER A 85 3.22 -6.38 18.14
CA SER A 85 3.29 -7.84 18.02
C SER A 85 3.88 -8.29 16.68
N PHE A 86 4.26 -9.56 16.63
CA PHE A 86 4.64 -10.28 15.42
C PHE A 86 3.54 -11.24 15.04
N LEU A 87 3.23 -11.32 13.75
CA LEU A 87 2.53 -12.47 13.23
C LEU A 87 3.52 -13.64 13.13
N GLY A 88 3.17 -14.77 13.74
CA GLY A 88 4.03 -15.95 13.72
C GLY A 88 3.23 -17.23 13.77
N TYR A 89 3.96 -18.34 13.70
CA TYR A 89 3.45 -19.70 13.79
C TYR A 89 4.21 -20.43 14.90
N SER A 90 3.49 -20.96 15.88
CA SER A 90 4.04 -21.70 17.01
C SER A 90 3.69 -23.18 16.91
N GLY A 91 4.64 -24.04 17.29
CA GLY A 91 4.39 -25.47 17.44
C GLY A 91 3.45 -25.79 18.62
N ASN A 92 3.34 -27.09 18.94
CA ASN A 92 2.54 -27.62 20.06
C ASN A 92 1.03 -27.34 19.96
N GLY A 93 0.46 -27.34 18.76
CA GLY A 93 -0.98 -27.13 18.58
C GLY A 93 -1.46 -25.69 18.76
N VAL A 94 -0.53 -24.71 18.76
CA VAL A 94 -0.89 -23.27 18.82
C VAL A 94 -1.18 -22.73 17.42
N GLY A 95 -0.33 -23.04 16.43
CA GLY A 95 -0.45 -22.54 15.07
C GLY A 95 -0.19 -21.04 14.95
N LEU A 96 -0.92 -20.37 14.05
CA LEU A 96 -0.86 -18.91 13.86
C LEU A 96 -1.18 -18.15 15.16
N SER A 97 -0.35 -17.17 15.52
CA SER A 97 -0.61 -16.28 16.66
C SER A 97 0.08 -14.93 16.51
N PHE A 98 -0.37 -13.95 17.32
CA PHE A 98 0.40 -12.73 17.57
C PHE A 98 1.32 -12.92 18.78
N PHE A 99 2.61 -12.68 18.57
CA PHE A 99 3.62 -12.81 19.62
C PHE A 99 4.14 -11.44 20.02
N SER A 100 4.23 -11.18 21.31
CA SER A 100 4.98 -10.05 21.84
C SER A 100 6.21 -10.57 22.59
N MET A 101 7.33 -9.86 22.46
CA MET A 101 8.52 -10.14 23.24
C MET A 101 8.63 -9.12 24.36
N GLN A 102 8.75 -9.61 25.59
CA GLN A 102 9.01 -8.76 26.75
C GLN A 102 10.49 -8.83 27.14
N PRO A 103 11.09 -7.70 27.55
CA PRO A 103 12.45 -7.72 28.09
C PRO A 103 12.53 -8.67 29.29
N SER A 104 13.49 -9.60 29.27
CA SER A 104 13.77 -10.41 30.46
C SER A 104 14.62 -9.61 31.44
N PRO A 105 14.29 -9.60 32.76
CA PRO A 105 15.13 -8.98 33.79
C PRO A 105 16.56 -9.52 33.84
N SER A 106 16.78 -10.74 33.35
CA SER A 106 18.08 -11.42 33.33
C SER A 106 18.82 -11.33 31.99
N ALA A 107 18.22 -10.74 30.96
CA ALA A 107 18.84 -10.61 29.65
C ALA A 107 19.87 -9.46 29.61
N LYS A 108 20.85 -9.57 28.71
CA LYS A 108 21.73 -8.45 28.34
C LYS A 108 20.87 -7.24 27.96
N ARG A 109 21.37 -6.02 28.22
CA ARG A 109 20.70 -4.78 27.83
C ARG A 109 20.37 -4.83 26.33
N ASN A 110 19.08 -4.71 26.01
CA ASN A 110 18.60 -4.70 24.63
C ASN A 110 19.34 -3.65 23.80
N GLU A 111 19.69 -4.00 22.56
CA GLU A 111 20.22 -3.05 21.60
C GLU A 111 19.15 -1.97 21.28
N TRP A 112 19.58 -0.82 20.77
CA TRP A 112 18.67 0.31 20.53
C TRP A 112 17.50 -0.06 19.61
N TRP A 113 17.73 -0.88 18.58
CA TRP A 113 16.68 -1.26 17.63
C TRP A 113 15.68 -2.25 18.24
N GLN A 114 16.13 -3.09 19.18
CA GLN A 114 15.23 -3.97 19.94
C GLN A 114 14.36 -3.12 20.87
N GLN A 115 14.92 -2.09 21.49
CA GLN A 115 14.13 -1.12 22.25
C GLN A 115 13.15 -0.36 21.35
N ALA A 116 13.53 0.00 20.14
CA ALA A 116 12.61 0.63 19.18
C ALA A 116 11.51 -0.32 18.69
N ARG A 117 11.80 -1.61 18.57
CA ARG A 117 10.80 -2.61 18.15
C ARG A 117 9.78 -2.90 19.26
N PHE A 118 10.25 -3.09 20.50
CA PHE A 118 9.42 -3.58 21.63
C PHE A 118 8.96 -2.49 22.59
N GLY A 119 9.54 -1.29 22.50
CA GLY A 119 9.24 -0.18 23.39
C GLY A 119 7.91 0.52 23.10
N ASN A 120 7.63 1.56 23.88
CA ASN A 120 6.48 2.42 23.64
C ASN A 120 6.70 3.34 22.43
N SER A 121 5.62 3.93 21.90
CA SER A 121 5.66 4.62 20.60
C SER A 121 6.61 5.81 20.60
N ASP A 122 6.59 6.58 21.69
CA ASP A 122 7.49 7.70 21.97
C ASP A 122 8.96 7.29 21.87
N GLN A 123 9.36 6.29 22.66
CA GLN A 123 10.73 5.80 22.69
C GLN A 123 11.15 5.23 21.33
N SER A 124 10.23 4.55 20.66
CA SER A 124 10.52 3.85 19.40
C SER A 124 10.74 4.81 18.25
N ALA A 125 9.85 5.80 18.11
CA ALA A 125 10.00 6.86 17.14
C ALA A 125 11.28 7.68 17.39
N GLU A 126 11.57 8.00 18.66
CA GLU A 126 12.77 8.75 19.03
C GLU A 126 14.05 7.98 18.68
N LEU A 127 14.13 6.69 19.04
CA LEU A 127 15.30 5.86 18.74
C LEU A 127 15.53 5.73 17.23
N GLN A 128 14.48 5.48 16.43
CA GLN A 128 14.63 5.42 14.97
C GLN A 128 15.16 6.72 14.39
N LEU A 129 14.53 7.85 14.72
CA LEU A 129 14.94 9.14 14.17
C LEU A 129 16.36 9.51 14.62
N LYS A 130 16.74 9.26 15.88
CA LYS A 130 18.11 9.54 16.37
C LYS A 130 19.16 8.70 15.66
N HIS A 131 18.90 7.40 15.47
CA HIS A 131 19.90 6.48 14.92
C HIS A 131 19.95 6.48 13.39
N MET A 132 18.83 6.70 12.72
CA MET A 132 18.73 6.65 11.26
C MET A 132 18.73 8.03 10.61
N CYS A 133 18.42 9.10 11.35
CA CYS A 133 18.44 10.49 10.90
C CYS A 133 19.39 11.34 11.77
N GLY A 134 20.61 10.86 12.00
CA GLY A 134 21.56 11.50 12.93
C GLY A 134 21.96 12.95 12.61
N SER A 135 21.69 13.43 11.39
CA SER A 135 21.90 14.83 10.99
C SER A 135 20.75 15.78 11.37
N LEU A 136 19.65 15.27 11.94
CA LEU A 136 18.47 16.07 12.28
C LEU A 136 18.76 16.96 13.49
N ALA A 137 18.47 18.25 13.37
CA ALA A 137 18.62 19.18 14.49
C ALA A 137 17.66 18.82 15.63
N SER A 138 18.10 19.01 16.88
CA SER A 138 17.31 18.64 18.07
C SER A 138 15.92 19.28 18.11
N ASN A 139 15.79 20.52 17.62
CA ASN A 139 14.50 21.20 17.55
C ASN A 139 13.55 20.53 16.54
N ASP A 140 14.06 20.16 15.37
CA ASP A 140 13.27 19.50 14.33
C ASP A 140 12.87 18.10 14.76
N LEU A 141 13.77 17.37 15.43
CA LEU A 141 13.48 16.07 16.03
C LEU A 141 12.28 16.14 16.98
N GLN A 142 12.24 17.11 17.89
CA GLN A 142 11.14 17.23 18.86
C GLN A 142 9.81 17.60 18.20
N LYS A 143 9.83 18.51 17.22
CA LYS A 143 8.64 18.87 16.45
C LYS A 143 8.09 17.67 15.67
N ILE A 144 8.97 16.96 14.97
CA ILE A 144 8.63 15.76 14.21
C ILE A 144 8.07 14.69 15.14
N LEU A 145 8.71 14.39 16.28
CA LEU A 145 8.23 13.39 17.23
C LEU A 145 6.82 13.71 17.72
N THR A 146 6.57 14.96 18.13
CA THR A 146 5.26 15.37 18.60
C THR A 146 4.18 15.14 17.54
N LYS A 147 4.43 15.57 16.29
CA LYS A 147 3.47 15.41 15.20
C LYS A 147 3.31 13.96 14.75
N LEU A 148 4.41 13.21 14.67
CA LEU A 148 4.43 11.80 14.32
C LEU A 148 3.59 10.97 15.29
N LEU A 149 3.78 11.17 16.59
CA LEU A 149 3.00 10.47 17.61
C LEU A 149 1.51 10.82 17.54
N SER A 150 1.18 12.09 17.26
CA SER A 150 -0.22 12.49 17.04
C SER A 150 -0.85 11.89 15.77
N ALA A 151 -0.03 11.55 14.78
CA ALA A 151 -0.44 10.88 13.55
C ALA A 151 -0.37 9.34 13.63
N THR A 152 -0.03 8.79 14.80
CA THR A 152 0.14 7.35 15.01
C THR A 152 -1.06 6.75 15.75
N CYS A 153 -1.56 5.63 15.24
CA CYS A 153 -2.50 4.76 15.92
C CYS A 153 -1.81 3.44 16.27
N GLU A 154 -1.88 3.04 17.55
CA GLU A 154 -1.40 1.74 18.01
C GLU A 154 -2.49 0.69 17.78
N LEU A 155 -2.15 -0.35 17.02
CA LEU A 155 -3.02 -1.48 16.75
C LEU A 155 -2.78 -2.58 17.77
N ASN A 156 -3.82 -2.89 18.52
CA ASN A 156 -3.86 -4.03 19.43
C ASN A 156 -5.03 -4.92 19.03
N PHE A 157 -4.74 -6.16 18.68
CA PHE A 157 -5.76 -7.16 18.38
C PHE A 157 -5.98 -7.99 19.64
N ASP A 158 -7.24 -8.10 20.07
CA ASP A 158 -7.63 -8.97 21.18
C ASP A 158 -7.38 -10.44 20.81
N ASP A 159 -6.86 -11.22 21.75
CA ASP A 159 -6.56 -12.65 21.58
C ASP A 159 -7.83 -13.45 21.22
N ASP A 160 -8.97 -13.05 21.78
CA ASP A 160 -10.25 -13.69 21.51
C ASP A 160 -10.73 -13.46 20.08
N TYR A 161 -10.64 -12.20 19.61
CA TYR A 161 -10.94 -11.85 18.22
C TYR A 161 -9.96 -12.55 17.26
N PHE A 162 -8.68 -12.55 17.60
CA PHE A 162 -7.65 -13.17 16.78
C PHE A 162 -7.92 -14.65 16.53
N LYS A 163 -8.18 -15.44 17.60
CA LYS A 163 -8.39 -16.88 17.46
C LYS A 163 -9.70 -17.21 16.75
N LYS A 164 -10.78 -16.52 17.08
CA LYS A 164 -12.13 -16.85 16.57
C LYS A 164 -12.34 -16.39 15.13
N GLU A 165 -11.84 -15.22 14.78
CA GLU A 165 -12.11 -14.59 13.49
C GLU A 165 -10.89 -14.68 12.57
N PHE A 166 -9.77 -14.06 12.96
CA PHE A 166 -8.62 -13.88 12.08
C PHE A 166 -7.91 -15.19 11.73
N GLN A 167 -7.57 -16.01 12.73
CA GLN A 167 -6.89 -17.29 12.53
C GLN A 167 -7.78 -18.24 11.70
N HIS A 168 -9.07 -18.31 12.04
CA HIS A 168 -10.04 -19.12 11.32
C HIS A 168 -10.16 -18.69 9.85
N GLU A 169 -10.23 -17.38 9.57
CA GLU A 169 -10.29 -16.86 8.20
C GLU A 169 -9.04 -17.23 7.40
N CYS A 170 -7.84 -17.05 7.97
CA CYS A 170 -6.58 -17.42 7.32
C CYS A 170 -6.53 -18.91 6.96
N TYR A 171 -6.96 -19.77 7.89
CA TYR A 171 -7.02 -21.21 7.64
C TYR A 171 -8.08 -21.59 6.60
N ALA A 172 -9.23 -20.93 6.63
CA ALA A 172 -10.28 -21.13 5.64
C ALA A 172 -9.81 -20.76 4.23
N ASP A 173 -9.04 -19.68 4.07
CA ASP A 173 -8.49 -19.28 2.78
C ASP A 173 -7.53 -20.33 2.20
N VAL A 174 -6.65 -20.87 3.04
CA VAL A 174 -5.71 -21.93 2.63
C VAL A 174 -6.47 -23.22 2.29
N ALA A 175 -7.40 -23.64 3.15
CA ALA A 175 -8.12 -24.90 2.98
C ALA A 175 -9.07 -24.90 1.78
N LYS A 176 -9.77 -23.78 1.53
CA LYS A 176 -10.78 -23.66 0.47
C LYS A 176 -10.19 -23.34 -0.91
N ASN A 177 -8.97 -22.79 -0.97
CA ASN A 177 -8.31 -22.51 -2.25
C ASN A 177 -7.58 -23.77 -2.76
N PRO A 178 -7.98 -24.37 -3.91
CA PRO A 178 -7.39 -25.61 -4.40
C PRO A 178 -5.89 -25.53 -4.68
N LYS A 179 -5.38 -24.36 -5.11
CA LYS A 179 -3.94 -24.17 -5.36
C LYS A 179 -3.15 -24.17 -4.05
N LEU A 180 -3.68 -23.50 -3.02
CA LEU A 180 -3.01 -23.36 -1.72
C LEU A 180 -3.04 -24.67 -0.94
N SER A 181 -4.20 -25.33 -0.88
CA SER A 181 -4.34 -26.62 -0.21
C SER A 181 -3.48 -27.70 -0.87
N LYS A 182 -3.43 -27.73 -2.22
CA LYS A 182 -2.54 -28.62 -2.97
C LYS A 182 -1.07 -28.39 -2.60
N PHE A 183 -0.62 -27.13 -2.52
CA PHE A 183 0.75 -26.83 -2.08
C PHE A 183 1.06 -27.45 -0.73
N ILE A 184 0.14 -27.37 0.24
CA ILE A 184 0.33 -27.99 1.56
C ILE A 184 0.42 -29.52 1.43
N PHE A 185 -0.53 -30.16 0.74
CA PHE A 185 -0.55 -31.61 0.55
C PHE A 185 0.73 -32.15 -0.09
N ASP A 186 1.25 -31.45 -1.10
CA ASP A 186 2.48 -31.83 -1.80
C ASP A 186 3.70 -31.83 -0.85
N HIS A 187 3.65 -31.11 0.28
CA HIS A 187 4.72 -31.05 1.28
C HIS A 187 4.50 -31.95 2.51
N VAL A 188 3.25 -32.16 2.94
CA VAL A 188 2.94 -32.97 4.14
C VAL A 188 2.71 -34.45 3.82
N GLY A 189 2.51 -34.79 2.55
CA GLY A 189 2.34 -36.16 2.07
C GLY A 189 0.88 -36.55 1.79
N PRO A 190 0.65 -37.53 0.89
CA PRO A 190 -0.67 -37.88 0.37
C PRO A 190 -1.57 -38.64 1.36
N GLU A 191 -1.04 -39.09 2.50
CA GLU A 191 -1.81 -39.85 3.51
C GLU A 191 -2.71 -38.97 4.38
N VAL A 192 -2.62 -37.65 4.22
CA VAL A 192 -3.36 -36.67 5.01
C VAL A 192 -4.73 -36.42 4.37
N ASN A 193 -5.77 -37.12 4.87
CA ASN A 193 -7.16 -36.93 4.41
C ASN A 193 -7.80 -35.60 4.87
N HIS A 194 -7.18 -34.90 5.83
CA HIS A 194 -7.67 -33.63 6.37
C HIS A 194 -6.51 -32.67 6.63
N LEU A 195 -6.66 -31.41 6.23
CA LEU A 195 -5.57 -30.44 6.27
C LEU A 195 -5.49 -29.80 7.67
N ASP A 196 -4.60 -30.32 8.52
CA ASP A 196 -4.34 -29.75 9.86
C ASP A 196 -3.36 -28.58 9.78
N LEU A 197 -3.92 -27.37 9.64
CA LEU A 197 -3.16 -26.12 9.57
C LEU A 197 -2.60 -25.67 10.93
N VAL A 198 -3.03 -26.29 12.03
CA VAL A 198 -2.58 -25.96 13.39
C VAL A 198 -1.30 -26.72 13.75
N ASN A 199 -1.08 -27.89 13.14
CA ASN A 199 0.06 -28.76 13.40
C ASN A 199 0.91 -29.04 12.16
N LEU A 200 1.33 -27.98 11.46
CA LEU A 200 2.22 -28.10 10.31
C LEU A 200 3.66 -28.43 10.74
N PRO A 201 4.37 -29.27 9.97
CA PRO A 201 5.78 -29.56 10.23
C PRO A 201 6.66 -28.34 9.98
N GLY A 202 7.78 -28.24 10.70
CA GLY A 202 8.81 -27.22 10.46
C GLY A 202 9.04 -26.24 11.61
N VAL A 203 8.29 -26.34 12.72
CA VAL A 203 8.55 -25.60 13.96
C VAL A 203 8.65 -26.57 15.12
N ALA A 204 9.78 -26.55 15.83
CA ALA A 204 10.01 -27.40 16.99
C ALA A 204 9.12 -27.00 18.18
N THR A 205 9.00 -27.91 19.15
CA THR A 205 8.33 -27.65 20.44
C THR A 205 8.90 -26.38 21.08
N ASN A 206 8.00 -25.51 21.58
CA ASN A 206 8.34 -24.22 22.22
C ASN A 206 9.13 -23.26 21.33
N SER A 207 9.06 -23.44 20.01
CA SER A 207 9.65 -22.52 19.04
C SER A 207 8.55 -21.77 18.29
N VAL A 208 8.89 -20.57 17.83
CA VAL A 208 8.01 -19.73 17.02
C VAL A 208 8.76 -19.35 15.76
N ARG A 209 8.09 -19.48 14.61
CA ARG A 209 8.54 -18.88 13.36
C ARG A 209 7.77 -17.61 13.11
N VAL A 210 8.47 -16.48 13.07
CA VAL A 210 7.88 -15.19 12.71
C VAL A 210 7.85 -15.05 11.19
N SER A 211 6.86 -14.33 10.67
CA SER A 211 6.80 -14.04 9.25
C SER A 211 8.03 -13.25 8.79
N ALA A 212 8.58 -13.65 7.65
CA ALA A 212 9.71 -12.98 7.01
C ALA A 212 9.39 -12.79 5.52
N LEU A 213 9.76 -11.63 4.98
CA LEU A 213 9.64 -11.37 3.55
C LEU A 213 10.52 -12.35 2.78
N GLY A 214 9.95 -13.02 1.78
CA GLY A 214 10.68 -13.95 0.94
C GLY A 214 9.77 -14.91 0.18
N ARG A 215 10.40 -15.81 -0.57
CA ARG A 215 9.70 -16.84 -1.33
C ARG A 215 9.08 -17.85 -0.36
N VAL A 216 7.80 -18.14 -0.56
CA VAL A 216 7.11 -19.26 0.11
C VAL A 216 7.76 -20.56 -0.35
N THR A 217 8.36 -21.29 0.58
CA THR A 217 9.11 -22.53 0.31
C THR A 217 8.60 -23.72 1.10
N ASP A 218 7.67 -23.51 2.04
CA ASP A 218 7.14 -24.54 2.91
C ASP A 218 5.73 -24.18 3.41
N PRO A 219 4.97 -25.15 3.98
CA PRO A 219 3.61 -24.95 4.46
C PRO A 219 3.42 -23.82 5.46
N ILE A 220 4.31 -23.68 6.44
CA ILE A 220 4.21 -22.64 7.47
C ILE A 220 4.44 -21.26 6.83
N GLY A 221 5.41 -21.17 5.91
CA GLY A 221 5.64 -19.97 5.11
C GLY A 221 4.40 -19.56 4.31
N LEU A 222 3.67 -20.52 3.73
CA LEU A 222 2.43 -20.22 3.00
C LEU A 222 1.35 -19.65 3.93
N VAL A 223 1.12 -20.31 5.06
CA VAL A 223 0.13 -19.90 6.05
C VAL A 223 0.45 -18.51 6.60
N LEU A 224 1.71 -18.23 6.91
CA LEU A 224 2.16 -16.90 7.34
C LEU A 224 1.93 -15.86 6.25
N ARG A 225 2.18 -16.18 4.98
CA ARG A 225 1.98 -15.24 3.87
C ARG A 225 0.52 -14.90 3.65
N VAL A 226 -0.38 -15.89 3.73
CA VAL A 226 -1.84 -15.65 3.69
C VAL A 226 -2.27 -14.80 4.89
N ALA A 227 -1.75 -15.10 6.08
CA ALA A 227 -2.06 -14.35 7.28
C ALA A 227 -1.55 -12.90 7.21
N GLU A 228 -0.38 -12.63 6.62
CA GLU A 228 0.10 -11.27 6.39
C GLU A 228 -0.83 -10.46 5.49
N ALA A 229 -1.34 -11.09 4.43
CA ALA A 229 -2.26 -10.46 3.50
C ALA A 229 -3.61 -10.13 4.17
N ASN A 230 -4.15 -11.09 4.92
CA ASN A 230 -5.36 -10.87 5.71
C ASN A 230 -5.13 -9.80 6.78
N LEU A 231 -3.92 -9.71 7.34
CA LEU A 231 -3.57 -8.65 8.28
C LEU A 231 -3.57 -7.28 7.61
N GLU A 232 -3.01 -7.14 6.42
CA GLU A 232 -3.08 -5.89 5.65
C GLU A 232 -4.55 -5.49 5.38
N MET A 233 -5.40 -6.45 4.99
CA MET A 233 -6.84 -6.21 4.80
C MET A 233 -7.54 -5.81 6.11
N LEU A 234 -7.23 -6.49 7.22
CA LEU A 234 -7.76 -6.15 8.53
C LEU A 234 -7.36 -4.72 8.92
N ILE A 235 -6.09 -4.37 8.78
CA ILE A 235 -5.59 -3.01 9.05
C ILE A 235 -6.29 -1.98 8.17
N ALA A 236 -6.48 -2.27 6.88
CA ALA A 236 -7.19 -1.38 5.95
C ALA A 236 -8.66 -1.18 6.37
N SER A 237 -9.28 -2.23 6.94
CA SER A 237 -10.64 -2.13 7.46
C SER A 237 -10.76 -1.18 8.66
N TYR A 238 -9.75 -1.14 9.55
CA TYR A 238 -9.67 -0.18 10.67
C TYR A 238 -9.56 1.28 10.23
N LEU A 239 -8.94 1.54 9.07
CA LEU A 239 -8.89 2.90 8.51
C LEU A 239 -10.25 3.35 7.96
N GLY A 240 -11.11 2.40 7.60
CA GLY A 240 -12.43 2.63 7.00
C GLY A 240 -12.35 3.26 5.61
N ASN A 241 -13.00 2.64 4.61
CA ASN A 241 -13.02 3.15 3.23
C ASN A 241 -11.59 3.51 2.72
N SER A 242 -10.62 2.63 2.96
CA SER A 242 -9.26 2.78 2.42
C SER A 242 -9.06 1.86 1.22
N ASP A 243 -8.27 2.32 0.26
CA ASP A 243 -7.67 1.44 -0.72
C ASP A 243 -6.51 0.68 -0.09
N LEU A 244 -6.18 -0.47 -0.66
CA LEU A 244 -5.10 -1.33 -0.18
C LEU A 244 -4.12 -1.60 -1.33
N PHE A 245 -2.86 -1.23 -1.14
CA PHE A 245 -1.76 -1.72 -1.98
C PHE A 245 -1.02 -2.79 -1.19
N THR A 246 -1.13 -4.05 -1.60
CA THR A 246 -0.51 -5.16 -0.87
C THR A 246 0.98 -5.30 -1.18
N ALA A 247 1.70 -6.02 -0.31
CA ALA A 247 3.07 -6.40 -0.61
C ALA A 247 3.15 -7.37 -1.81
N GLU A 248 4.23 -7.29 -2.59
CA GLU A 248 4.42 -8.05 -3.83
C GLU A 248 4.19 -9.57 -3.68
N GLY A 249 3.42 -10.16 -4.60
CA GLY A 249 3.15 -11.61 -4.62
C GLY A 249 1.98 -12.08 -3.74
N VAL A 250 1.26 -11.16 -3.10
CA VAL A 250 -0.01 -11.48 -2.42
C VAL A 250 -1.18 -11.60 -3.41
N ASP A 251 -1.18 -10.83 -4.48
CA ASP A 251 -2.31 -10.76 -5.42
C ASP A 251 -2.68 -12.15 -5.96
N ASN A 252 -1.68 -12.96 -6.33
CA ASN A 252 -1.87 -14.33 -6.82
C ASN A 252 -2.39 -15.31 -5.73
N LEU A 253 -2.19 -14.99 -4.45
CA LEU A 253 -2.61 -15.86 -3.34
C LEU A 253 -4.08 -15.62 -2.99
N LEU A 254 -4.54 -14.37 -3.08
CA LEU A 254 -5.87 -13.92 -2.67
C LEU A 254 -6.59 -13.16 -3.79
N GLU A 255 -6.44 -13.59 -5.05
CA GLU A 255 -7.04 -12.96 -6.24
C GLU A 255 -8.53 -12.65 -6.05
N ASN A 256 -9.26 -13.54 -5.37
CA ASN A 256 -10.70 -13.41 -5.10
C ASN A 256 -11.05 -12.39 -4.00
N LYS A 257 -10.10 -12.00 -3.14
CA LYS A 257 -10.28 -11.03 -2.04
C LYS A 257 -9.72 -9.64 -2.36
N LEU A 258 -8.80 -9.55 -3.32
CA LEU A 258 -8.00 -8.34 -3.58
C LEU A 258 -8.37 -7.64 -4.87
N SER A 259 -9.63 -7.73 -5.31
CA SER A 259 -10.12 -7.20 -6.59
C SER A 259 -9.92 -5.70 -6.84
N ARG A 260 -9.33 -4.96 -5.88
CA ARG A 260 -9.05 -3.51 -5.97
C ARG A 260 -7.59 -3.13 -5.73
N SER A 261 -6.70 -4.09 -5.44
CA SER A 261 -5.30 -3.73 -5.16
C SER A 261 -4.60 -3.29 -6.44
N GLY A 262 -3.88 -2.17 -6.40
CA GLY A 262 -3.03 -1.71 -7.50
C GLY A 262 -3.72 -1.05 -8.70
N ILE A 263 -5.05 -1.18 -8.87
CA ILE A 263 -5.78 -0.66 -10.06
C ILE A 263 -5.52 0.81 -10.33
N LEU A 264 -5.58 1.66 -9.30
CA LEU A 264 -5.36 3.10 -9.49
C LEU A 264 -3.90 3.43 -9.82
N SER A 265 -2.94 2.66 -9.31
CA SER A 265 -1.52 2.89 -9.61
C SER A 265 -1.18 2.46 -11.04
N GLU A 266 -1.63 1.26 -11.44
CA GLU A 266 -1.47 0.75 -12.80
C GLU A 266 -2.18 1.66 -13.81
N GLY A 267 -3.46 1.95 -13.56
CA GLY A 267 -4.24 2.80 -14.46
C GLY A 267 -3.69 4.23 -14.52
N PHE A 268 -3.10 4.75 -13.45
CA PHE A 268 -2.42 6.04 -13.50
C PHE A 268 -1.19 6.02 -14.42
N CYS A 269 -0.38 4.96 -14.37
CA CYS A 269 0.73 4.79 -15.32
C CYS A 269 0.23 4.76 -16.76
N THR A 270 -0.86 4.02 -17.04
CA THR A 270 -1.46 4.03 -18.39
C THR A 270 -1.96 5.41 -18.79
N LEU A 271 -2.55 6.19 -17.87
CA LEU A 271 -2.96 7.56 -18.16
C LEU A 271 -1.76 8.49 -18.43
N LEU A 272 -0.62 8.29 -17.77
CA LEU A 272 0.60 9.04 -18.07
C LEU A 272 1.08 8.73 -19.50
N GLU A 273 1.13 7.46 -19.87
CA GLU A 273 1.49 7.01 -21.23
C GLU A 273 0.55 7.60 -22.29
N LEU A 274 -0.76 7.56 -22.06
CA LEU A 274 -1.76 8.15 -22.96
C LEU A 274 -1.62 9.68 -23.14
N ASN A 275 -0.94 10.35 -22.22
CA ASN A 275 -0.68 11.78 -22.27
C ASN A 275 0.77 12.12 -22.62
N ASP A 276 1.57 11.15 -23.09
CA ASP A 276 2.99 11.31 -23.41
C ASP A 276 3.80 11.87 -22.21
N ILE A 277 3.44 11.49 -20.98
CA ILE A 277 4.17 11.86 -19.76
C ILE A 277 4.98 10.64 -19.30
N PRO A 278 6.27 10.78 -18.98
CA PRO A 278 7.09 9.68 -18.51
C PRO A 278 6.57 9.09 -17.20
N ASP A 279 6.89 7.81 -17.01
CA ASP A 279 6.71 7.15 -15.73
C ASP A 279 7.42 7.93 -14.61
N ILE A 280 6.61 8.54 -13.74
CA ILE A 280 7.07 9.36 -12.62
C ILE A 280 7.81 8.50 -11.60
N GLY A 281 7.33 7.28 -11.35
CA GLY A 281 7.98 6.35 -10.43
C GLY A 281 9.37 5.99 -10.93
N LEU A 282 9.51 5.73 -12.22
CA LEU A 282 10.80 5.51 -12.89
C LEU A 282 11.70 6.75 -12.82
N ALA A 283 11.17 7.94 -13.11
CA ALA A 283 11.93 9.18 -13.08
C ALA A 283 12.48 9.50 -11.67
N VAL A 284 11.69 9.22 -10.63
CA VAL A 284 12.15 9.36 -9.24
C VAL A 284 13.19 8.30 -8.89
N ARG A 285 12.96 7.04 -9.29
CA ARG A 285 13.91 5.93 -9.07
C ARG A 285 15.28 6.20 -9.69
N GLU A 286 15.30 6.82 -10.86
CA GLU A 286 16.53 7.18 -11.58
C GLU A 286 17.13 8.53 -11.15
N GLY A 287 16.52 9.22 -10.20
CA GLY A 287 16.98 10.53 -9.71
C GLY A 287 16.75 11.69 -10.69
N ARG A 288 16.03 11.46 -11.80
CA ARG A 288 15.62 12.52 -12.75
C ARG A 288 14.57 13.45 -12.17
N MET A 289 13.82 12.99 -11.16
CA MET A 289 12.87 13.79 -10.39
C MET A 289 13.04 13.52 -8.90
N ASN A 290 12.85 14.54 -8.05
CA ASN A 290 12.87 14.35 -6.59
C ASN A 290 11.47 14.55 -5.99
N LEU A 291 11.27 14.00 -4.79
CA LEU A 291 9.98 14.06 -4.12
C LEU A 291 9.56 15.48 -3.70
N LYS A 292 10.50 16.44 -3.60
CA LYS A 292 10.13 17.85 -3.35
C LYS A 292 9.32 18.43 -4.51
N ARG A 293 9.70 18.12 -5.75
CA ARG A 293 8.93 18.49 -6.95
C ARG A 293 7.56 17.81 -6.96
N ILE A 294 7.50 16.51 -6.64
CA ILE A 294 6.24 15.76 -6.51
C ILE A 294 5.31 16.41 -5.48
N TRP A 295 5.85 16.79 -4.32
CA TRP A 295 5.10 17.46 -3.28
C TRP A 295 4.55 18.82 -3.72
N ALA A 296 5.34 19.60 -4.45
CA ALA A 296 4.88 20.87 -5.01
C ALA A 296 3.70 20.68 -5.98
N ILE A 297 3.73 19.65 -6.84
CA ILE A 297 2.62 19.30 -7.73
C ILE A 297 1.40 18.92 -6.91
N ARG A 298 1.57 18.03 -5.93
CA ARG A 298 0.49 17.51 -5.09
C ARG A 298 -0.37 18.62 -4.49
N LYS A 299 0.26 19.74 -4.12
CA LYS A 299 -0.37 20.94 -3.54
C LYS A 299 -1.12 21.80 -4.54
N LYS A 300 -0.89 21.64 -5.84
CA LYS A 300 -1.62 22.39 -6.87
C LYS A 300 -3.09 22.00 -6.85
N LYS A 301 -3.94 22.99 -7.12
CA LYS A 301 -5.40 22.82 -7.20
C LYS A 301 -5.79 21.72 -8.20
N ALA A 302 -5.12 21.66 -9.36
CA ALA A 302 -5.34 20.63 -10.36
C ALA A 302 -5.16 19.20 -9.81
N SER A 303 -4.14 19.01 -8.97
CA SER A 303 -3.87 17.71 -8.34
C SER A 303 -4.94 17.33 -7.30
N SER A 304 -5.40 18.30 -6.49
CA SER A 304 -6.50 18.03 -5.55
C SER A 304 -7.82 17.74 -6.28
N ASP A 305 -8.06 18.44 -7.39
CA ASP A 305 -9.26 18.25 -8.20
C ASP A 305 -9.20 16.90 -8.95
N PHE A 306 -8.02 16.47 -9.40
CA PHE A 306 -7.79 15.15 -9.99
C PHE A 306 -8.00 14.00 -9.00
N ARG A 307 -7.45 14.11 -7.79
CA ARG A 307 -7.72 13.11 -6.74
C ARG A 307 -9.20 13.06 -6.41
N ARG A 308 -9.90 14.21 -6.36
CA ARG A 308 -11.35 14.23 -6.18
C ARG A 308 -12.05 13.51 -7.33
N TRP A 309 -11.69 13.79 -8.58
CA TRP A 309 -12.24 13.11 -9.75
C TRP A 309 -12.08 11.58 -9.67
N LEU A 310 -10.88 11.09 -9.34
CA LEU A 310 -10.62 9.64 -9.15
C LEU A 310 -11.52 9.03 -8.06
N ARG A 311 -11.67 9.72 -6.92
CA ARG A 311 -12.52 9.23 -5.82
C ARG A 311 -13.98 9.16 -6.17
N GLU A 312 -14.44 10.04 -7.05
CA GLU A 312 -15.83 10.08 -7.49
C GLU A 312 -16.12 9.00 -8.54
N LEU A 313 -15.12 8.66 -9.34
CA LEU A 313 -15.22 7.64 -10.38
C LEU A 313 -15.28 6.21 -9.82
N GLN A 314 -14.45 5.87 -8.83
CA GLN A 314 -14.33 4.52 -8.25
C GLN A 314 -14.26 3.39 -9.30
N PRO A 315 -13.26 3.39 -10.20
CA PRO A 315 -13.19 2.42 -11.29
C PRO A 315 -12.99 0.99 -10.76
N GLU A 316 -13.70 0.02 -11.33
CA GLU A 316 -13.54 -1.40 -10.97
C GLU A 316 -12.37 -2.07 -11.71
N ASN A 317 -11.86 -1.44 -12.77
CA ASN A 317 -10.73 -1.91 -13.57
C ASN A 317 -10.06 -0.75 -14.31
N VAL A 318 -8.84 -0.99 -14.83
CA VAL A 318 -8.05 0.00 -15.56
C VAL A 318 -8.79 0.56 -16.79
N ARG A 319 -9.52 -0.30 -17.50
CA ARG A 319 -10.28 0.09 -18.71
C ARG A 319 -11.40 1.08 -18.42
N GLU A 320 -12.07 0.94 -17.28
CA GLU A 320 -13.08 1.91 -16.83
C GLU A 320 -12.46 3.27 -16.53
N LEU A 321 -11.28 3.29 -15.89
CA LEU A 321 -10.54 4.52 -15.64
C LEU A 321 -10.15 5.22 -16.94
N GLU A 322 -9.58 4.48 -17.90
CA GLU A 322 -9.23 4.99 -19.23
C GLU A 322 -10.46 5.56 -19.96
N LYS A 323 -11.56 4.81 -19.97
CA LYS A 323 -12.80 5.22 -20.63
C LYS A 323 -13.34 6.50 -20.01
N ALA A 324 -13.34 6.61 -18.68
CA ALA A 324 -13.79 7.81 -17.98
C ALA A 324 -12.88 9.01 -18.29
N PHE A 325 -11.56 8.80 -18.35
CA PHE A 325 -10.62 9.84 -18.75
C PHE A 325 -10.91 10.31 -20.18
N VAL A 326 -11.02 9.41 -21.16
CA VAL A 326 -11.32 9.76 -22.55
C VAL A 326 -12.66 10.50 -22.67
N ASN A 327 -13.69 10.05 -21.94
CA ASN A 327 -14.99 10.73 -21.93
C ASN A 327 -14.89 12.16 -21.38
N SER A 328 -14.09 12.39 -20.33
CA SER A 328 -13.89 13.74 -19.79
C SER A 328 -13.27 14.70 -20.82
N LEU A 329 -12.37 14.20 -21.69
CA LEU A 329 -11.81 15.00 -22.78
C LEU A 329 -12.86 15.41 -23.82
N VAL A 330 -13.85 14.54 -24.06
CA VAL A 330 -14.94 14.80 -25.02
C VAL A 330 -15.88 15.87 -24.45
N GLU A 331 -16.23 15.78 -23.17
CA GLU A 331 -17.13 16.73 -22.51
C GLU A 331 -16.54 18.16 -22.47
N ASP A 332 -15.24 18.29 -22.19
CA ASP A 332 -14.53 19.59 -22.29
C ASP A 332 -14.51 20.15 -23.73
N SER A 333 -14.38 19.27 -24.72
CA SER A 333 -14.37 19.66 -26.14
C SER A 333 -15.74 20.13 -26.65
N MET A 334 -16.83 19.63 -26.06
CA MET A 334 -18.19 20.07 -26.39
C MET A 334 -18.49 21.48 -25.86
N ILE A 335 -17.80 21.90 -24.81
CA ILE A 335 -17.88 23.26 -24.24
C ILE A 335 -16.99 24.25 -25.03
N SER A 336 -16.02 23.75 -25.81
CA SER A 336 -15.01 24.56 -26.53
C SER A 336 -14.94 24.28 -28.05
N SER A 337 -16.07 24.30 -28.76
CA SER A 337 -16.21 24.51 -30.22
C SER A 337 -15.23 23.80 -31.23
N LEU A 338 -15.74 22.75 -31.89
CA LEU A 338 -15.39 22.13 -33.22
C LEU A 338 -14.05 21.35 -33.45
N PRO A 339 -14.01 20.33 -34.35
CA PRO A 339 -15.06 19.42 -34.83
C PRO A 339 -14.88 18.00 -34.23
N ALA A 340 -15.95 17.50 -33.59
CA ALA A 340 -16.07 16.19 -32.93
C ALA A 340 -15.68 14.93 -33.77
N LYS A 341 -15.28 15.09 -35.03
CA LYS A 341 -14.92 14.01 -35.96
C LYS A 341 -13.56 13.35 -35.65
N VAL A 342 -12.58 14.08 -35.11
CA VAL A 342 -11.26 13.50 -34.79
C VAL A 342 -11.32 12.67 -33.51
N ILE A 343 -12.03 13.15 -32.49
CA ILE A 343 -12.18 12.45 -31.20
C ILE A 343 -13.03 11.18 -31.35
N ARG A 344 -14.09 11.22 -32.17
CA ARG A 344 -14.86 10.03 -32.53
C ARG A 344 -13.97 9.00 -33.23
N PHE A 345 -12.99 9.42 -34.03
CA PHE A 345 -12.05 8.51 -34.68
C PHE A 345 -11.14 7.82 -33.65
N CYS A 346 -10.63 8.52 -32.64
CA CYS A 346 -9.82 7.90 -31.57
C CYS A 346 -10.64 6.90 -30.74
N ILE A 347 -11.87 7.27 -30.35
CA ILE A 347 -12.78 6.38 -29.61
C ILE A 347 -13.14 5.14 -30.44
N THR A 348 -13.38 5.30 -31.75
CA THR A 348 -13.76 4.20 -32.65
C THR A 348 -12.56 3.33 -33.05
N THR A 349 -11.33 3.87 -33.01
CA THR A 349 -10.11 3.10 -33.33
C THR A 349 -9.66 2.24 -32.15
N VAL A 350 -9.79 2.74 -30.92
CA VAL A 350 -9.54 1.93 -29.71
C VAL A 350 -10.61 0.86 -29.50
N ALA A 351 -11.88 1.17 -29.82
CA ALA A 351 -12.96 0.17 -29.81
C ALA A 351 -12.93 -0.78 -31.02
N GLY A 352 -12.26 -0.42 -32.12
CA GLY A 352 -12.27 -1.13 -33.40
C GLY A 352 -11.23 -2.24 -33.56
N LEU A 353 -10.34 -2.44 -32.58
CA LEU A 353 -9.28 -3.45 -32.64
C LEU A 353 -9.61 -4.77 -31.93
N MET A 354 -10.84 -4.95 -31.42
CA MET A 354 -11.28 -6.23 -30.85
C MET A 354 -12.64 -6.64 -31.43
N ASN A 355 -12.59 -7.54 -32.40
CA ASN A 355 -13.64 -8.38 -33.02
C ASN A 355 -15.13 -7.97 -32.90
N PRO A 356 -15.88 -7.97 -34.02
CA PRO A 356 -17.34 -7.86 -34.02
C PRO A 356 -17.98 -9.16 -33.53
N ILE A 357 -19.10 -9.04 -32.81
CA ILE A 357 -19.94 -10.12 -32.24
C ILE A 357 -19.53 -10.56 -30.82
N ALA A 358 -20.04 -9.83 -29.84
CA ALA A 358 -20.58 -10.41 -28.60
C ALA A 358 -21.60 -9.41 -28.02
N GLY A 359 -22.85 -9.55 -28.47
CA GLY A 359 -23.98 -8.80 -27.94
C GLY A 359 -24.45 -9.35 -26.59
N LEU A 360 -25.14 -8.47 -25.86
CA LEU A 360 -26.04 -8.73 -24.73
C LEU A 360 -25.40 -8.95 -23.35
N ALA A 361 -24.97 -7.85 -22.74
CA ALA A 361 -25.25 -7.54 -21.33
C ALA A 361 -25.14 -6.01 -21.11
N THR A 362 -26.10 -5.25 -21.66
CA THR A 362 -26.21 -3.81 -21.39
C THR A 362 -26.96 -3.60 -20.09
N GLY A 363 -26.23 -3.60 -18.97
CA GLY A 363 -26.63 -2.86 -17.79
C GLY A 363 -26.38 -1.38 -18.07
N THR A 364 -27.45 -0.61 -18.18
CA THR A 364 -27.43 0.84 -18.37
C THR A 364 -26.68 1.51 -17.22
N VAL A 365 -25.41 1.86 -17.45
CA VAL A 365 -24.71 2.87 -16.64
C VAL A 365 -25.30 4.21 -17.04
N ASP A 366 -26.11 4.74 -16.13
CA ASP A 366 -26.92 5.94 -16.25
C ASP A 366 -26.05 7.16 -16.63
N SER A 367 -26.09 7.58 -17.91
CA SER A 367 -25.35 8.76 -18.41
C SER A 367 -25.77 10.06 -17.72
N PHE A 368 -26.88 10.04 -16.97
CA PHE A 368 -27.43 11.20 -16.28
C PHE A 368 -26.66 11.59 -15.00
N PHE A 369 -25.87 10.69 -14.40
CA PHE A 369 -25.05 11.00 -13.22
C PHE A 369 -23.68 11.60 -13.58
N VAL A 370 -23.14 11.27 -14.77
CA VAL A 370 -21.85 11.75 -15.29
C VAL A 370 -21.92 13.26 -15.57
N ASP A 371 -22.95 13.72 -16.28
CA ASP A 371 -23.15 15.14 -16.66
C ASP A 371 -23.34 16.12 -15.48
N LYS A 372 -23.64 15.60 -14.28
CA LYS A 372 -23.81 16.42 -13.06
C LYS A 372 -22.60 16.37 -12.13
N LEU A 373 -21.75 15.35 -12.26
CA LEU A 373 -20.52 15.15 -11.46
C LEU A 373 -19.36 16.01 -11.97
N PHE A 374 -19.31 16.31 -13.28
CA PHE A 374 -18.17 16.97 -13.93
C PHE A 374 -18.37 18.44 -14.29
N LYS A 375 -19.23 19.18 -13.58
CA LYS A 375 -19.29 20.64 -13.76
C LYS A 375 -18.02 21.32 -13.25
N GLY A 376 -16.98 21.34 -14.09
CA GLY A 376 -15.91 22.34 -14.07
C GLY A 376 -14.46 21.86 -13.92
N PHE A 377 -14.18 20.55 -13.82
CA PHE A 377 -12.78 20.07 -13.75
C PHE A 377 -12.47 19.01 -14.80
N ALA A 378 -11.46 19.31 -15.62
CA ALA A 378 -10.88 18.47 -16.62
C ALA A 378 -9.63 17.74 -16.07
N PRO A 379 -9.60 16.41 -15.95
CA PRO A 379 -8.41 15.65 -15.54
C PRO A 379 -7.16 16.00 -16.35
N LYS A 380 -7.33 16.39 -17.62
CA LYS A 380 -6.26 16.88 -18.50
C LYS A 380 -5.42 18.01 -17.88
N ILE A 381 -6.04 18.92 -17.12
CA ILE A 381 -5.34 20.05 -16.47
C ILE A 381 -4.26 19.54 -15.53
N PHE A 382 -4.49 18.42 -14.83
CA PHE A 382 -3.48 17.82 -13.97
C PHE A 382 -2.31 17.26 -14.78
N PHE A 383 -2.56 16.58 -15.90
CA PHE A 383 -1.52 16.08 -16.79
C PHE A 383 -0.72 17.22 -17.46
N ASP A 384 -1.36 18.34 -17.79
CA ASP A 384 -0.66 19.53 -18.28
C ASP A 384 0.28 20.13 -17.22
N GLU A 385 -0.08 20.06 -15.93
CA GLU A 385 0.82 20.46 -14.83
C GLU A 385 2.01 19.50 -14.65
N LEU A 386 1.85 18.21 -14.98
CA LEU A 386 2.94 17.23 -14.97
C LEU A 386 3.92 17.48 -16.13
N ARG A 387 3.44 17.72 -17.36
CA ARG A 387 4.29 17.98 -18.54
C ARG A 387 5.22 19.18 -18.36
N LYS A 388 4.75 20.24 -17.68
CA LYS A 388 5.56 21.45 -17.43
C LYS A 388 6.87 21.14 -16.69
N LEU A 389 6.94 20.03 -15.95
CA LEU A 389 8.13 19.66 -15.19
C LEU A 389 9.20 18.97 -16.00
N GLU A 390 8.84 18.34 -17.12
CA GLU A 390 9.82 17.75 -18.04
C GLU A 390 10.63 18.82 -18.75
N ILE A 391 10.05 20.01 -18.95
CA ILE A 391 10.70 21.13 -19.66
C ILE A 391 11.72 21.84 -18.72
N GLU A 392 11.64 21.61 -17.41
CA GLU A 392 12.51 22.22 -16.38
C GLU A 392 13.52 21.24 -15.75
N GLY A 393 13.69 20.06 -16.33
CA GLY A 393 14.75 19.08 -16.01
C GLY A 393 15.76 19.02 -17.14
#